data_AF-A0A9X6U562-F1
#
_entry.id   AF-A0A9X6U562-F1
#
_cell.length_a   1.000
_cell.length_b   1.000
_cell.length_c   1.000
_cell.angle_alpha   90.00
_cell.angle_beta   90.00
_cell.angle_gamma   90.00
#
_symmetry.space_group_name_H-M   'P 1'
#
loop_
_entity.id
_entity.type
_entity.pdbx_description
1 polymer ?
#
loop_
_entity_poly.entity_id
_entity_poly.type
_entity_poly.pdbx_seq_one_letter_code
_entity_poly.pdbx_strand_id
1 'polypeptide(L)'
;QSFTRQTSFRELKYALGLSAFHSKKKEFIHQEIYARLIMYNFSMLISLKVTVDKGKKEYLYQINFTRSFSICRQFFKRSSIDVESLIHKYILPIRSGRKDIRNLNVKGFNGFLYRVA
;
A
#
# COMPACT_ATOMS: atom_id res chain seq x y z
N GLN A 1 -6.89 3.34 13.28
CA GLN A 1 -7.04 2.45 12.10
C GLN A 1 -6.38 1.12 12.47
N SER A 2 -7.15 0.03 12.51
CA SER A 2 -6.62 -1.27 12.95
C SER A 2 -6.17 -2.08 11.74
N PHE A 3 -4.87 -2.30 11.59
CA PHE A 3 -4.31 -3.12 10.51
C PHE A 3 -4.32 -4.59 10.94
N THR A 4 -5.22 -5.38 10.36
CA THR A 4 -5.27 -6.82 10.62
C THR A 4 -4.13 -7.55 9.90
N ARG A 5 -3.70 -8.70 10.43
CA ARG A 5 -2.67 -9.55 9.79
C ARG A 5 -2.97 -9.84 8.32
N GLN A 6 -4.23 -10.07 7.98
CA GLN A 6 -4.62 -10.37 6.61
C GLN A 6 -4.50 -9.15 5.68
N THR A 7 -4.84 -7.96 6.18
CA THR A 7 -4.71 -6.70 5.42
C THR A 7 -3.24 -6.37 5.17
N SER A 8 -2.36 -6.51 6.17
CA SER A 8 -0.94 -6.24 6.01
C SER A 8 -0.30 -7.18 4.98
N PHE A 9 -0.60 -8.49 5.00
CA PHE A 9 -0.10 -9.41 3.96
C PHE A 9 -0.56 -9.04 2.56
N ARG A 10 -1.81 -8.58 2.40
CA ARG A 10 -2.32 -8.12 1.10
C ARG A 10 -1.56 -6.89 0.61
N GLU A 11 -1.30 -5.93 1.49
CA GLU A 11 -0.51 -4.73 1.17
C GLU A 11 0.94 -5.08 0.82
N LEU A 12 1.57 -5.96 1.60
CA LEU A 12 2.91 -6.48 1.32
C LEU A 12 2.97 -7.13 -0.08
N LYS A 13 1.98 -7.95 -0.44
CA LYS A 13 1.93 -8.62 -1.74
C LYS A 13 1.77 -7.63 -2.90
N TYR A 14 0.76 -6.77 -2.82
CA TYR A 14 0.33 -5.96 -3.98
C TYR A 14 0.88 -4.54 -4.00
N ALA A 15 1.08 -3.89 -2.85
CA ALA A 15 1.63 -2.54 -2.79
C ALA A 15 3.16 -2.53 -2.86
N LEU A 16 3.83 -3.53 -2.28
CA LEU A 16 5.30 -3.63 -2.29
C LEU A 16 5.85 -4.52 -3.41
N GLY A 17 4.97 -5.27 -4.08
CA GLY A 17 5.38 -6.16 -5.17
C GLY A 17 6.25 -7.32 -4.72
N LEU A 18 5.96 -7.93 -3.56
CA LEU A 18 6.63 -9.17 -3.13
C LEU A 18 6.35 -10.38 -4.05
N SER A 19 5.47 -10.22 -5.05
CA SER A 19 5.28 -11.20 -6.11
C SER A 19 6.30 -11.06 -7.26
N ALA A 20 7.04 -9.96 -7.34
CA ALA A 20 7.95 -9.67 -8.44
C ALA A 20 9.28 -9.08 -7.92
N PHE A 21 10.34 -9.89 -7.99
CA PHE A 21 11.71 -9.50 -7.64
C PHE A 21 12.49 -9.11 -8.88
N HIS A 22 13.43 -8.17 -8.74
CA HIS A 22 14.27 -7.73 -9.86
C HIS A 22 15.47 -8.65 -10.02
N SER A 23 15.98 -9.20 -8.91
CA SER A 23 17.10 -10.11 -8.92
C SER A 23 16.69 -11.57 -9.13
N LYS A 24 17.58 -12.33 -9.78
CA LYS A 24 17.51 -13.79 -9.90
C LYS A 24 18.37 -14.51 -8.86
N LYS A 25 19.34 -13.82 -8.25
CA LYS A 25 20.23 -14.41 -7.23
C LYS A 25 19.52 -14.42 -5.88
N LYS A 26 19.57 -15.57 -5.19
CA LYS A 26 18.90 -15.80 -3.90
C LYS A 26 19.26 -14.75 -2.85
N GLU A 27 20.54 -14.40 -2.72
CA GLU A 27 21.02 -13.42 -1.72
C GLU A 27 20.39 -12.03 -1.93
N PHE A 28 20.38 -11.56 -3.17
CA PHE A 28 19.78 -10.27 -3.53
C PHE A 28 18.25 -10.28 -3.41
N ILE A 29 17.59 -11.43 -3.63
CA ILE A 29 16.15 -11.58 -3.35
C ILE A 29 15.88 -11.38 -1.84
N HIS A 30 16.72 -11.94 -0.95
CA HIS A 30 16.56 -11.73 0.49
C HIS A 30 16.70 -10.26 0.86
N GLN A 31 17.72 -9.58 0.34
CA GLN A 31 17.91 -8.14 0.54
C GLN A 31 16.70 -7.33 0.04
N GLU A 32 16.17 -7.68 -1.13
CA GLU A 32 14.98 -7.09 -1.72
C GLU A 32 13.72 -7.27 -0.85
N ILE A 33 13.58 -8.41 -0.15
CA ILE A 33 12.49 -8.66 0.80
C ILE A 33 12.68 -7.79 2.04
N TYR A 34 13.87 -7.77 2.63
CA TYR A 34 14.16 -6.97 3.81
C TYR A 34 13.98 -5.47 3.55
N ALA A 35 14.45 -4.96 2.42
CA ALA A 35 14.28 -3.55 2.03
C ALA A 35 12.80 -3.17 1.92
N ARG A 36 11.97 -4.03 1.30
CA ARG A 36 10.51 -3.82 1.21
C ARG A 36 9.85 -3.84 2.58
N LEU A 37 10.22 -4.78 3.47
CA LEU A 37 9.69 -4.86 4.84
C LEU A 37 10.06 -3.64 5.68
N ILE A 38 11.30 -3.16 5.60
CA ILE A 38 11.75 -1.95 6.30
C ILE A 38 10.93 -0.74 5.83
N MET A 39 10.75 -0.59 4.51
CA MET A 39 9.96 0.50 3.94
C MET A 39 8.47 0.43 4.34
N TYR A 40 7.91 -0.79 4.43
CA TYR A 40 6.57 -1.00 4.97
C TYR A 40 6.44 -0.51 6.41
N ASN A 41 7.32 -1.00 7.29
CA ASN A 41 7.32 -0.66 8.71
C ASN A 41 7.50 0.85 8.92
N PHE A 42 8.39 1.48 8.15
CA PHE A 42 8.56 2.92 8.15
C PHE A 42 7.27 3.66 7.76
N SER A 43 6.67 3.29 6.62
CA SER A 43 5.43 3.92 6.15
C SER A 43 4.26 3.71 7.12
N MET A 44 4.23 2.56 7.81
CA MET A 44 3.25 2.23 8.84
C MET A 44 3.43 3.13 10.07
N LEU A 45 4.66 3.30 10.54
CA LEU A 45 4.97 4.17 11.67
C LEU A 45 4.55 5.62 11.40
N ILE A 46 4.90 6.15 10.22
CA ILE A 46 4.48 7.49 9.82
C ILE A 46 2.96 7.59 9.72
N SER A 47 2.29 6.60 9.12
CA SER A 47 0.82 6.57 9.03
C SER A 47 0.15 6.53 10.41
N LEU A 48 0.77 5.91 11.41
CA LEU A 48 0.26 5.91 12.78
C LEU A 48 0.45 7.26 13.46
N LYS A 49 1.57 7.95 13.17
CA LYS A 49 1.86 9.29 13.70
C LYS A 49 0.91 10.34 13.11
N VAL A 50 0.58 10.22 11.83
CA VAL A 50 -0.38 11.10 11.14
C VAL A 50 -1.79 10.80 11.66
N THR A 51 -2.16 11.44 12.77
CA THR A 51 -3.47 11.24 13.38
C THR A 51 -4.56 11.84 12.50
N VAL A 52 -5.53 11.01 12.12
CA VAL A 52 -6.74 11.49 11.45
C VAL A 52 -7.61 12.19 12.48
N ASP A 53 -7.71 13.51 12.38
CA ASP A 53 -8.54 14.32 13.26
C ASP A 53 -10.00 13.84 13.19
N LYS A 54 -10.53 13.44 14.35
CA LYS A 54 -11.90 12.95 14.57
C LYS A 54 -12.85 14.08 14.99
N GLY A 55 -12.58 15.32 14.62
CA GLY A 55 -13.48 16.46 14.85
C GLY A 55 -14.89 16.28 14.27
N LYS A 56 -15.68 17.36 14.21
CA LYS A 56 -17.09 17.38 13.74
C LYS A 56 -17.24 17.07 12.22
N LYS A 57 -16.80 15.90 11.77
CA LYS A 57 -16.93 15.46 10.38
C LYS A 57 -17.95 14.33 10.32
N GLU A 58 -18.79 14.37 9.29
CA GLU A 58 -19.90 13.42 9.09
C GLU A 58 -19.44 11.97 8.88
N TYR A 59 -18.19 11.77 8.45
CA TYR A 59 -17.63 10.46 8.14
C TYR A 59 -16.42 10.14 9.00
N LEU A 60 -16.23 8.84 9.26
CA LEU A 60 -14.93 8.31 9.69
C LEU A 60 -13.95 8.40 8.53
N TYR A 61 -12.72 8.80 8.80
CA TYR A 61 -11.69 8.94 7.77
C TYR A 61 -10.59 7.89 7.95
N GLN A 62 -10.03 7.42 6.84
CA GLN A 62 -8.90 6.49 6.80
C GLN A 62 -7.76 7.06 5.97
N ILE A 63 -6.54 6.67 6.31
CA ILE A 63 -5.36 7.01 5.53
C ILE A 63 -5.32 6.14 4.28
N ASN A 64 -5.02 6.74 3.13
CA ASN A 64 -4.70 6.00 1.92
C ASN A 64 -3.27 5.45 2.01
N PHE A 65 -3.14 4.19 2.42
CA PHE A 65 -1.84 3.56 2.64
C PHE A 65 -0.98 3.49 1.36
N THR A 66 -1.57 3.19 0.20
CA THR A 66 -0.85 3.14 -1.08
C THR A 66 -0.21 4.49 -1.44
N ARG A 67 -0.94 5.59 -1.22
CA ARG A 67 -0.41 6.96 -1.42
C ARG A 67 0.66 7.28 -0.39
N SER A 68 0.43 6.95 0.87
CA SER A 68 1.38 7.18 1.97
C SER A 68 2.71 6.47 1.72
N PHE A 69 2.66 5.21 1.30
CA PHE A 69 3.82 4.45 0.89
C PHE A 69 4.58 5.10 -0.28
N SER A 70 3.86 5.57 -1.30
CA SER A 70 4.48 6.25 -2.45
C SER A 70 5.21 7.53 -2.04
N ILE A 71 4.64 8.29 -1.09
CA ILE A 71 5.26 9.49 -0.52
C ILE A 71 6.51 9.11 0.28
N CYS A 72 6.43 8.10 1.15
CA CYS A 72 7.57 7.60 1.91
C CYS A 72 8.71 7.12 1.00
N ARG A 73 8.39 6.42 -0.09
CA ARG A 73 9.37 6.02 -1.09
C ARG A 73 10.01 7.22 -1.78
N GLN A 74 9.23 8.26 -2.06
CA GLN A 74 9.73 9.48 -2.67
C GLN A 74 10.65 10.26 -1.72
N PHE A 75 10.36 10.25 -0.41
CA PHE A 75 11.21 10.83 0.62
C PHE A 75 12.61 10.22 0.63
N PHE A 76 12.72 8.89 0.55
CA PHE A 76 14.04 8.23 0.42
C PHE A 76 14.79 8.58 -0.87
N LYS A 77 14.08 8.98 -1.94
CA LYS A 77 14.69 9.42 -3.20
C LYS A 77 15.07 10.90 -3.21
N ARG A 78 14.31 11.73 -2.48
CA ARG A 78 14.45 13.19 -2.42
C ARG A 78 14.17 13.61 -0.97
N SER A 79 15.22 13.95 -0.25
CA SER A 79 15.21 14.21 1.20
C SER A 79 14.49 15.50 1.63
N SER A 80 14.04 16.33 0.70
CA SER A 80 13.46 17.66 0.97
C SER A 80 11.92 17.69 1.06
N ILE A 81 11.26 16.55 1.28
CA ILE A 81 9.80 16.46 1.23
C ILE A 81 9.22 16.38 2.64
N ASP A 82 8.24 17.22 2.94
CA ASP A 82 7.42 17.10 4.13
C ASP A 82 6.39 15.97 3.97
N VAL A 83 6.70 14.83 4.58
CA VAL A 83 5.91 13.59 4.47
C VAL A 83 4.58 13.70 5.19
N GLU A 84 4.55 14.34 6.36
CA GLU A 84 3.36 14.36 7.24
C GLU A 84 2.24 15.21 6.63
N SER A 85 2.58 16.42 6.17
CA SER A 85 1.63 17.32 5.50
C SER A 85 1.05 16.71 4.22
N LEU A 86 1.88 16.00 3.44
CA LEU A 86 1.40 15.33 2.23
C LEU A 86 0.45 14.18 2.55
N ILE A 87 0.75 13.35 3.55
CA ILE A 87 -0.12 12.23 3.94
C ILE A 87 -1.47 12.76 4.44
N HIS A 88 -1.48 13.85 5.21
CA HIS A 88 -2.72 14.51 5.66
C HIS A 88 -3.64 14.90 4.49
N LYS A 89 -3.08 15.25 3.33
CA LYS A 89 -3.84 15.63 2.13
C LYS A 89 -4.54 14.44 1.46
N TYR A 90 -4.06 13.21 1.68
CA TYR A 90 -4.56 11.99 1.01
C TYR A 90 -5.45 11.10 1.91
N ILE A 91 -6.05 11.68 2.94
CA ILE A 91 -7.02 10.98 3.79
C ILE A 91 -8.36 10.83 3.04
N LEU A 92 -8.98 9.66 3.13
CA LEU A 92 -10.23 9.32 2.45
C LEU A 92 -11.35 9.03 3.45
N PRO A 93 -12.60 9.45 3.19
CA PRO A 93 -13.74 9.09 4.02
C PRO A 93 -14.11 7.61 3.84
N ILE A 94 -14.36 6.91 4.94
CA ILE A 94 -14.96 5.59 5.01
C ILE A 94 -16.47 5.77 4.83
N ARG A 95 -16.98 5.27 3.71
CA ARG A 95 -18.43 5.27 3.41
C ARG A 95 -19.02 3.92 3.83
N SER A 96 -19.60 3.85 5.03
CA SER A 96 -20.41 2.71 5.47
C SER A 96 -21.73 2.69 4.70
N GLY A 97 -22.11 1.55 4.13
CA GLY A 97 -23.40 1.39 3.43
C GLY A 97 -23.39 1.73 1.93
N ARG A 98 -22.36 1.30 1.19
CA ARG A 98 -22.44 1.34 -0.28
C ARG A 98 -23.57 0.43 -0.76
N LYS A 99 -24.59 1.02 -1.42
CA LYS A 99 -25.65 0.28 -2.13
C LYS A 99 -25.10 -0.57 -3.28
N ASP A 100 -24.07 -0.07 -3.95
CA ASP A 100 -23.40 -0.76 -5.05
C ASP A 100 -22.15 -1.48 -4.53
N ILE A 101 -22.24 -2.81 -4.46
CA ILE A 101 -21.12 -3.68 -4.11
C ILE A 101 -20.19 -3.69 -5.33
N ARG A 102 -18.87 -3.48 -5.12
CA ARG A 102 -17.92 -3.57 -6.24
C ARG A 102 -18.06 -4.94 -6.90
N ASN A 103 -18.40 -4.94 -8.19
CA ASN A 103 -18.38 -6.16 -8.98
C ASN A 103 -16.93 -6.62 -9.16
N LEU A 104 -16.49 -7.53 -8.28
CA LEU A 104 -15.18 -8.13 -8.31
C LEU A 104 -15.18 -9.20 -9.40
N ASN A 105 -15.05 -8.80 -10.66
CA ASN A 105 -14.84 -9.75 -11.73
C ASN A 105 -13.57 -10.56 -11.43
N VAL A 106 -13.73 -11.86 -11.24
CA VAL A 106 -12.59 -12.77 -11.14
C VAL A 106 -11.87 -12.69 -12.48
N LYS A 107 -10.58 -12.30 -12.47
CA LYS A 107 -9.78 -12.34 -13.69
C LYS A 107 -9.76 -13.78 -14.20
N GLY A 108 -10.27 -13.99 -15.41
CA GLY A 108 -10.17 -15.27 -16.09
C GLY A 108 -8.71 -15.71 -16.26
N PHE A 109 -8.49 -17.02 -16.30
CA PHE A 109 -7.20 -17.59 -16.64
C PHE A 109 -6.91 -17.34 -18.11
N ASN A 110 -5.86 -16.57 -18.42
CA ASN A 110 -5.37 -16.44 -19.79
C ASN A 110 -4.47 -17.65 -20.08
N GLY A 111 -4.99 -18.63 -20.83
CA GLY A 111 -4.22 -19.79 -21.24
C GLY A 111 -2.98 -19.39 -22.04
N PHE A 112 -1.84 -20.02 -21.73
CA PHE A 112 -0.60 -19.90 -22.50
C PHE A 112 -0.70 -20.71 -23.81
N LEU A 113 -1.69 -20.40 -24.65
CA LEU A 113 -1.74 -20.89 -26.03
C LEU A 113 -0.80 -20.02 -26.87
N TYR A 114 0.51 -20.10 -26.61
CA TYR A 114 1.48 -19.57 -27.57
C TYR A 114 1.48 -20.51 -28.78
N ARG A 115 1.42 -19.92 -29.96
CA ARG A 115 1.27 -20.63 -31.24
C ARG A 115 2.41 -21.63 -31.40
N VAL A 116 2.05 -22.91 -31.55
CA VAL A 116 2.89 -23.90 -32.22
C VAL A 116 2.89 -23.50 -33.69
N ALA A 117 4.00 -22.94 -34.16
CA ALA A 117 4.25 -22.67 -35.57
C ALA A 117 5.62 -23.28 -35.90
#